data_AF-A0A8C6TEJ8-F1
#
_entry.id   AF-A0A8C6TEJ8-F1
#
_cell.length_a   1.000
_cell.length_b   1.000
_cell.length_c   1.000
_cell.angle_alpha   90.00
_cell.angle_beta   90.00
_cell.angle_gamma   90.00
#
_symmetry.space_group_name_H-M   'P 1'
#
loop_
_entity.id
_entity.type
_entity.pdbx_description
1 polymer ?
#
loop_
_entity_poly.entity_id
_entity_poly.type
_entity_poly.pdbx_seq_one_letter_code
_entity_poly.pdbx_strand_id
1 'polypeptide(L)'
;MESTTKETEKQCVLCCQEIDIFALGKCDHPVCYRCSTKMRVLCEQKYCAVCREELDKVVFVKKLEVFSSLPYQNFPCDKKHDIYFKDERIYAQYRHLLLPECIHCPEPKVFSRFEELEQHMRKQHELFSCKLCSKHLKIFSYERKWYTRKELFCDERYLDNDELLKHLRRDHYFCHFCDADGSQEYYCDYRYLSEHFRESHYLCEEGRCATEQFTHAFRSEIDYKAHKAAAHSKNRAEARQNRQIDLQFNYAPRQQRRNDVKTMKSKNPGDEDDFPVLGATAALPM
;
A
#
# COMPACT_ATOMS: atom_id res chain seq x y z
N MET A 1 -9.51 -24.72 38.61
CA MET A 1 -8.90 -24.22 37.36
C MET A 1 -9.47 -25.10 36.25
N GLU A 2 -10.56 -24.67 35.60
CA GLU A 2 -11.39 -25.59 34.80
C GLU A 2 -12.11 -24.88 33.64
N SER A 3 -11.53 -23.77 33.17
CA SER A 3 -12.16 -22.83 32.23
C SER A 3 -11.38 -22.59 30.94
N THR A 4 -10.13 -23.06 30.82
CA THR A 4 -9.25 -22.76 29.67
C THR A 4 -9.41 -23.70 28.47
N THR A 5 -9.98 -24.90 28.62
CA THR A 5 -10.12 -25.86 27.52
C THR A 5 -11.35 -25.63 26.63
N LYS A 6 -12.44 -25.07 27.17
CA LYS A 6 -13.71 -24.86 26.44
C LYS A 6 -13.74 -23.63 25.53
N GLU A 7 -12.80 -22.70 25.70
CA GLU A 7 -12.72 -21.48 24.90
C GLU A 7 -12.03 -21.74 23.55
N THR A 8 -10.95 -22.53 23.55
CA THR A 8 -10.23 -22.96 22.35
C THR A 8 -11.08 -23.78 21.35
N GLU A 9 -12.09 -24.52 21.82
CA GLU A 9 -13.00 -25.29 20.95
C GLU A 9 -13.94 -24.41 20.11
N LYS A 10 -14.11 -23.14 20.50
CA LYS A 10 -14.99 -22.18 19.82
C LYS A 10 -14.26 -21.19 18.92
N GLN A 11 -12.94 -21.33 18.72
CA GLN A 11 -12.18 -20.41 17.88
C GLN A 11 -11.84 -21.06 16.53
N CYS A 12 -12.04 -20.32 15.44
CA CYS A 12 -11.74 -20.79 14.10
C CYS A 12 -10.23 -20.78 13.85
N VAL A 13 -9.65 -21.94 13.57
CA VAL A 13 -8.22 -22.11 13.25
C VAL A 13 -7.75 -21.37 11.98
N LEU A 14 -8.66 -20.79 11.19
CA LEU A 14 -8.33 -20.11 9.92
C LEU A 14 -8.45 -18.58 9.97
N CYS A 15 -9.34 -18.04 10.80
CA CYS A 15 -9.51 -16.58 10.95
C CYS A 15 -9.30 -16.09 12.39
N CYS A 16 -9.02 -16.99 13.34
CA CYS A 16 -8.87 -16.71 14.77
C CYS A 16 -10.07 -16.00 15.42
N GLN A 17 -11.25 -16.04 14.79
CA GLN A 17 -12.51 -15.48 15.32
C GLN A 17 -13.34 -16.57 16.01
N GLU A 18 -14.23 -16.15 16.90
CA GLU A 18 -15.22 -17.05 17.52
C GLU A 18 -16.17 -17.68 16.48
N ILE A 19 -16.62 -18.90 16.76
CA ILE A 19 -17.47 -19.71 15.88
C ILE A 19 -18.91 -19.69 16.39
N ASP A 20 -19.76 -18.87 15.78
CA ASP A 20 -21.22 -18.93 15.96
C ASP A 20 -21.86 -20.12 15.23
N ILE A 21 -21.27 -20.51 14.09
CA ILE A 21 -21.71 -21.62 13.24
C ILE A 21 -20.49 -22.40 12.77
N PHE A 22 -20.46 -23.67 13.15
CA PHE A 22 -19.46 -24.66 12.77
C PHE A 22 -19.80 -25.23 11.40
N ALA A 23 -18.78 -25.40 10.57
CA ALA A 23 -18.81 -26.15 9.32
C ALA A 23 -18.12 -27.49 9.53
N LEU A 24 -18.89 -28.58 9.45
CA LEU A 24 -18.42 -29.93 9.76
C LEU A 24 -18.43 -30.79 8.49
N GLY A 25 -17.31 -31.47 8.24
CA GLY A 25 -17.21 -32.54 7.24
C GLY A 25 -16.94 -33.88 7.92
N LYS A 26 -16.76 -34.95 7.13
CA LYS A 26 -16.48 -36.32 7.62
C LYS A 26 -15.24 -36.47 8.53
N CYS A 27 -14.37 -35.45 8.55
CA CYS A 27 -13.18 -35.36 9.39
C CYS A 27 -13.40 -34.68 10.76
N ASP A 28 -14.62 -34.17 11.05
CA ASP A 28 -15.05 -33.50 12.29
C ASP A 28 -14.26 -32.26 12.78
N HIS A 29 -13.22 -31.83 12.07
CA HIS A 29 -12.43 -30.64 12.41
C HIS A 29 -13.27 -29.35 12.45
N PRO A 30 -13.22 -28.55 13.54
CA PRO A 30 -14.01 -27.33 13.68
C PRO A 30 -13.44 -26.18 12.84
N VAL A 31 -14.24 -25.72 11.87
CA VAL A 31 -13.97 -24.51 11.08
C VAL A 31 -15.22 -23.63 11.08
N CYS A 32 -15.09 -22.31 11.07
CA CYS A 32 -16.28 -21.45 10.98
C CYS A 32 -16.92 -21.50 9.58
N TYR A 33 -18.24 -21.31 9.53
CA TYR A 33 -19.00 -21.31 8.28
C TYR A 33 -18.49 -20.28 7.26
N ARG A 34 -17.94 -19.14 7.71
CA ARG A 34 -17.37 -18.11 6.84
C ARG A 34 -16.15 -18.61 6.07
N CYS A 35 -15.17 -19.18 6.77
CA CYS A 35 -13.95 -19.70 6.13
C CYS A 35 -14.25 -20.93 5.27
N SER A 36 -15.12 -21.83 5.72
CA SER A 36 -15.57 -22.97 4.92
C SER A 36 -16.28 -22.52 3.63
N THR A 37 -17.17 -21.52 3.73
CA THR A 37 -17.81 -20.90 2.55
C THR A 37 -16.78 -20.26 1.62
N LYS A 38 -15.80 -19.51 2.15
CA LYS A 38 -14.75 -18.88 1.35
C LYS A 38 -13.96 -19.90 0.54
N MET A 39 -13.49 -20.97 1.19
CA MET A 39 -12.75 -22.05 0.51
C MET A 39 -13.60 -22.77 -0.53
N ARG A 40 -14.81 -23.22 -0.14
CA ARG A 40 -15.64 -24.10 -0.99
C ARG A 40 -16.39 -23.38 -2.10
N VAL A 41 -16.81 -22.13 -1.88
CA VAL A 41 -17.66 -21.36 -2.82
C VAL A 41 -16.86 -20.32 -3.61
N LEU A 42 -15.87 -19.66 -3.00
CA LEU A 42 -15.08 -18.63 -3.70
C LEU A 42 -13.79 -19.20 -4.31
N CYS A 43 -13.08 -20.06 -3.56
CA CYS A 43 -11.84 -20.69 -4.03
C CYS A 43 -12.05 -22.04 -4.72
N GLU A 44 -13.27 -22.58 -4.75
CA GLU A 44 -13.64 -23.89 -5.33
C GLU A 44 -12.85 -25.09 -4.74
N GLN A 45 -12.34 -24.94 -3.50
CA GLN A 45 -11.55 -25.93 -2.79
C GLN A 45 -12.45 -26.77 -1.85
N LYS A 46 -12.54 -28.08 -2.12
CA LYS A 46 -13.39 -29.00 -1.33
C LYS A 46 -12.68 -29.69 -0.15
N TYR A 47 -11.38 -29.50 0.05
CA TYR A 47 -10.61 -30.13 1.13
C TYR A 47 -10.75 -29.44 2.50
N CYS A 48 -10.54 -30.19 3.58
CA CYS A 48 -10.48 -29.67 4.94
C CYS A 48 -9.18 -28.89 5.17
N ALA A 49 -9.25 -27.64 5.62
CA ALA A 49 -8.07 -26.82 5.85
C ALA A 49 -7.11 -27.35 6.93
N VAL A 50 -7.59 -28.22 7.83
CA VAL A 50 -6.80 -28.74 8.96
C VAL A 50 -6.06 -30.02 8.59
N CYS A 51 -6.78 -31.04 8.12
CA CYS A 51 -6.20 -32.35 7.79
C CYS A 51 -5.98 -32.60 6.29
N ARG A 52 -6.39 -31.67 5.41
CA ARG A 52 -6.34 -31.78 3.94
C ARG A 52 -7.16 -32.91 3.32
N GLU A 53 -7.98 -33.61 4.11
CA GLU A 53 -8.91 -34.62 3.60
C GLU A 53 -9.95 -33.98 2.67
N GLU A 54 -10.21 -34.61 1.52
CA GLU A 54 -11.25 -34.16 0.59
C GLU A 54 -12.64 -34.37 1.20
N LEU A 55 -13.38 -33.28 1.40
CA LEU A 55 -14.75 -33.36 1.91
C LEU A 55 -15.71 -33.40 0.72
N ASP A 56 -16.56 -34.40 0.64
CA ASP A 56 -17.60 -34.44 -0.37
C ASP A 56 -18.69 -33.40 -0.02
N LYS A 57 -19.11 -33.44 1.26
CA LYS A 57 -20.23 -32.69 1.84
C LYS A 57 -19.79 -31.96 3.10
N VAL A 58 -20.41 -30.82 3.38
CA VAL A 58 -20.22 -30.07 4.62
C VAL A 58 -21.58 -29.69 5.20
N VAL A 59 -21.75 -29.82 6.52
CA VAL A 59 -22.96 -29.45 7.25
C VAL A 59 -22.68 -28.27 8.16
N PHE A 60 -23.50 -27.22 8.08
CA PHE A 60 -23.40 -26.05 8.94
C PHE A 60 -24.35 -26.17 10.13
N VAL A 61 -23.81 -26.10 11.34
CA VAL A 61 -24.49 -26.34 12.62
C VAL A 61 -24.09 -25.30 13.67
N LYS A 62 -24.96 -25.01 14.65
CA LYS A 62 -24.65 -24.08 15.77
C LYS A 62 -23.95 -24.74 16.96
N LYS A 63 -23.97 -26.06 17.03
CA LYS A 63 -23.37 -26.86 18.12
C LYS A 63 -22.52 -27.93 17.49
N LEU A 64 -21.33 -28.15 18.04
CA LEU A 64 -20.43 -29.19 17.57
C LEU A 64 -21.04 -30.57 17.90
N GLU A 65 -21.23 -31.37 16.84
CA GLU A 65 -21.89 -32.67 16.82
C GLU A 65 -21.11 -33.54 15.82
N VAL A 66 -21.08 -34.87 15.96
CA VAL A 66 -20.28 -35.72 15.05
C VAL A 66 -20.98 -35.82 13.69
N PHE A 67 -20.28 -35.60 12.58
CA PHE A 67 -20.83 -35.56 11.22
C PHE A 67 -21.66 -36.81 10.87
N SER A 68 -21.20 -38.00 11.27
CA SER A 68 -21.89 -39.27 11.04
C SER A 68 -23.24 -39.41 11.76
N SER A 69 -23.46 -38.62 12.82
CA SER A 69 -24.72 -38.59 13.58
C SER A 69 -25.78 -37.64 13.01
N LEU A 70 -25.40 -36.76 12.07
CA LEU A 70 -26.28 -35.72 11.54
C LEU A 70 -27.23 -36.28 10.47
N PRO A 71 -28.56 -36.11 10.59
CA PRO A 71 -29.53 -36.50 9.56
C PRO A 71 -29.58 -35.49 8.39
N TYR A 72 -28.41 -35.12 7.86
CA TYR A 72 -28.22 -34.01 6.93
C TYR A 72 -28.96 -34.17 5.60
N GLN A 73 -29.39 -35.39 5.26
CA GLN A 73 -30.15 -35.70 4.05
C GLN A 73 -31.50 -34.94 4.00
N ASN A 74 -32.06 -34.61 5.17
CA ASN A 74 -33.34 -33.91 5.31
C ASN A 74 -33.17 -32.38 5.45
N PHE A 75 -31.93 -31.86 5.43
CA PHE A 75 -31.64 -30.45 5.67
C PHE A 75 -31.75 -29.62 4.38
N PRO A 76 -32.13 -28.33 4.47
CA PRO A 76 -31.89 -27.36 3.40
C PRO A 76 -30.44 -27.46 2.89
N CYS A 77 -30.23 -27.34 1.58
CA CYS A 77 -28.91 -27.49 0.98
C CYS A 77 -28.67 -26.56 -0.22
N ASP A 78 -27.41 -26.19 -0.41
CA ASP A 78 -26.88 -25.65 -1.65
C ASP A 78 -26.30 -26.83 -2.45
N LYS A 79 -27.10 -27.31 -3.41
CA LYS A 79 -26.74 -28.43 -4.28
C LYS A 79 -25.56 -28.13 -5.22
N LYS A 80 -25.19 -26.86 -5.44
CA LYS A 80 -24.05 -26.52 -6.31
C LYS A 80 -22.72 -26.77 -5.59
N HIS A 81 -22.70 -26.59 -4.26
CA HIS A 81 -21.48 -26.64 -3.46
C HIS A 81 -21.48 -27.79 -2.43
N ASP A 82 -22.53 -28.62 -2.40
CA ASP A 82 -22.70 -29.75 -1.45
C ASP A 82 -22.69 -29.31 0.03
N ILE A 83 -23.29 -28.14 0.31
CA ILE A 83 -23.40 -27.57 1.67
C ILE A 83 -24.83 -27.79 2.19
N TYR A 84 -24.95 -28.32 3.41
CA TYR A 84 -26.21 -28.59 4.09
C TYR A 84 -26.34 -27.70 5.34
N PHE A 85 -27.55 -27.29 5.72
CA PHE A 85 -27.78 -26.30 6.78
C PHE A 85 -28.79 -26.81 7.80
N LYS A 86 -28.41 -26.90 9.09
CA LYS A 86 -29.29 -27.45 10.14
C LYS A 86 -30.58 -26.64 10.35
N ASP A 87 -30.50 -25.31 10.22
CA ASP A 87 -31.66 -24.40 10.33
C ASP A 87 -31.76 -23.51 9.08
N GLU A 88 -32.98 -23.09 8.72
CA GLU A 88 -33.20 -22.03 7.71
C GLU A 88 -32.49 -20.71 8.05
N ARG A 89 -32.32 -20.40 9.34
CA ARG A 89 -31.57 -19.20 9.78
C ARG A 89 -30.10 -19.25 9.37
N ILE A 90 -29.49 -20.44 9.44
CA ILE A 90 -28.10 -20.65 9.00
C ILE A 90 -28.02 -20.51 7.48
N TYR A 91 -29.00 -21.06 6.76
CA TYR A 91 -29.10 -20.91 5.31
C TYR A 91 -29.27 -19.44 4.87
N ALA A 92 -30.09 -18.66 5.57
CA ALA A 92 -30.25 -17.23 5.32
C ALA A 92 -28.94 -16.45 5.52
N GLN A 93 -28.20 -16.71 6.61
CA GLN A 93 -26.90 -16.11 6.87
C GLN A 93 -25.84 -16.52 5.84
N TYR A 94 -25.83 -17.78 5.40
CA TYR A 94 -24.99 -18.24 4.29
C TYR A 94 -25.30 -17.50 2.98
N ARG A 95 -26.58 -17.36 2.61
CA ARG A 95 -26.95 -16.61 1.40
C ARG A 95 -26.56 -15.14 1.49
N HIS A 96 -26.77 -14.50 2.65
CA HIS A 96 -26.36 -13.11 2.86
C HIS A 96 -24.85 -12.91 2.71
N LEU A 97 -24.04 -13.85 3.19
CA LEU A 97 -22.57 -13.82 3.08
C LEU A 97 -22.08 -13.75 1.62
N LEU A 98 -22.87 -14.27 0.68
CA LEU A 98 -22.58 -14.30 -0.76
C LEU A 98 -23.17 -13.12 -1.53
N LEU A 99 -24.05 -12.30 -0.93
CA LEU A 99 -24.67 -11.17 -1.60
C LEU A 99 -23.73 -9.96 -1.68
N PRO A 100 -23.68 -9.26 -2.82
CA PRO A 100 -23.05 -7.94 -2.91
C PRO A 100 -23.81 -6.90 -2.07
N GLU A 101 -23.16 -6.31 -1.08
CA GLU A 101 -23.73 -5.32 -0.17
C GLU A 101 -22.90 -4.03 -0.16
N CYS A 102 -23.56 -2.88 -0.07
CA CYS A 102 -22.91 -1.59 0.13
C CYS A 102 -22.85 -1.22 1.62
N ILE A 103 -21.63 -1.18 2.16
CA ILE A 103 -21.33 -0.79 3.55
C ILE A 103 -21.25 0.73 3.78
N HIS A 104 -21.33 1.53 2.72
CA HIS A 104 -21.20 3.00 2.77
C HIS A 104 -22.55 3.74 2.74
N CYS A 105 -23.66 3.04 2.50
CA CYS A 105 -24.99 3.63 2.62
C CYS A 105 -25.46 3.62 4.09
N PRO A 106 -26.26 4.63 4.51
CA PRO A 106 -26.83 4.67 5.86
C PRO A 106 -27.85 3.55 6.11
N GLU A 107 -28.50 3.06 5.06
CA GLU A 107 -29.27 1.82 5.05
C GLU A 107 -28.53 0.78 4.19
N PRO A 108 -28.31 -0.46 4.65
CA PRO A 108 -27.58 -1.46 3.89
C PRO A 108 -28.31 -1.83 2.59
N LYS A 109 -27.64 -1.65 1.45
CA LYS A 109 -28.19 -1.99 0.13
C LYS A 109 -27.53 -3.25 -0.39
N VAL A 110 -28.33 -4.32 -0.46
CA VAL A 110 -27.97 -5.58 -1.12
C VAL A 110 -28.35 -5.53 -2.59
N PHE A 111 -27.52 -6.13 -3.43
CA PHE A 111 -27.69 -6.20 -4.88
C PHE A 111 -27.75 -7.65 -5.35
N SER A 112 -28.32 -7.89 -6.53
CA SER A 112 -28.38 -9.25 -7.09
C SER A 112 -27.04 -9.68 -7.69
N ARG A 113 -26.24 -8.69 -8.13
CA ARG A 113 -25.01 -8.87 -8.89
C ARG A 113 -23.92 -7.90 -8.46
N PHE A 114 -22.66 -8.32 -8.61
CA PHE A 114 -21.52 -7.48 -8.23
C PHE A 114 -21.36 -6.24 -9.13
N GLU A 115 -21.76 -6.35 -10.40
CA GLU A 115 -21.73 -5.21 -11.34
C GLU A 115 -22.74 -4.10 -10.96
N GLU A 116 -23.84 -4.46 -10.31
CA GLU A 116 -24.83 -3.50 -9.77
C GLU A 116 -24.25 -2.75 -8.57
N LEU A 117 -23.59 -3.46 -7.64
CA LEU A 117 -22.87 -2.86 -6.52
C LEU A 117 -21.75 -1.94 -7.03
N GLU A 118 -20.95 -2.36 -8.02
CA GLU A 118 -19.91 -1.51 -8.60
C GLU A 118 -20.48 -0.25 -9.26
N GLN A 119 -21.60 -0.35 -9.98
CA GLN A 119 -22.26 0.83 -10.54
C GLN A 119 -22.80 1.76 -9.44
N HIS A 120 -23.37 1.19 -8.37
CA HIS A 120 -23.85 1.94 -7.22
C HIS A 120 -22.72 2.68 -6.51
N MET A 121 -21.63 1.99 -6.17
CA MET A 121 -20.44 2.59 -5.54
C MET A 121 -19.88 3.74 -6.37
N ARG A 122 -19.81 3.59 -7.69
CA ARG A 122 -19.37 4.65 -8.60
C ARG A 122 -20.32 5.86 -8.65
N LYS A 123 -21.64 5.63 -8.59
CA LYS A 123 -22.68 6.67 -8.74
C LYS A 123 -23.04 7.40 -7.44
N GLN A 124 -22.80 6.79 -6.28
CA GLN A 124 -23.29 7.30 -4.98
C GLN A 124 -22.15 7.64 -4.03
N HIS A 125 -21.00 6.97 -4.16
CA HIS A 125 -19.84 7.14 -3.28
C HIS A 125 -18.59 7.61 -4.03
N GLU A 126 -18.66 7.79 -5.36
CA GLU A 126 -17.52 8.09 -6.25
C GLU A 126 -16.34 7.10 -6.13
N LEU A 127 -16.66 5.87 -5.72
CA LEU A 127 -15.71 4.79 -5.46
C LEU A 127 -15.70 3.73 -6.58
N PHE A 128 -14.52 3.16 -6.83
CA PHE A 128 -14.23 2.24 -7.92
C PHE A 128 -13.61 0.94 -7.38
N SER A 129 -13.85 -0.19 -8.06
CA SER A 129 -13.22 -1.48 -7.73
C SER A 129 -12.02 -1.74 -8.62
N CYS A 130 -10.93 -2.27 -8.06
CA CYS A 130 -9.78 -2.71 -8.85
C CYS A 130 -10.18 -3.92 -9.71
N LYS A 131 -10.10 -3.77 -11.04
CA LYS A 131 -10.51 -4.80 -12.02
C LYS A 131 -9.70 -6.09 -11.93
N LEU A 132 -8.52 -6.03 -11.32
CA LEU A 132 -7.63 -7.16 -11.05
C LEU A 132 -8.12 -7.91 -9.83
N CYS A 133 -8.24 -7.22 -8.70
CA CYS A 133 -8.79 -7.76 -7.46
C CYS A 133 -10.20 -8.33 -7.66
N SER A 134 -11.03 -7.71 -8.50
CA SER A 134 -12.40 -8.18 -8.79
C SER A 134 -12.45 -9.45 -9.65
N LYS A 135 -11.33 -9.90 -10.21
CA LYS A 135 -11.24 -11.14 -11.01
C LYS A 135 -10.38 -12.22 -10.36
N HIS A 136 -9.36 -11.84 -9.59
CA HIS A 136 -8.39 -12.76 -9.00
C HIS A 136 -8.53 -12.97 -7.49
N LEU A 137 -8.96 -11.96 -6.74
CA LEU A 137 -9.18 -12.13 -5.29
C LEU A 137 -10.54 -12.78 -5.02
N LYS A 138 -10.50 -14.04 -4.60
CA LYS A 138 -11.63 -14.86 -4.13
C LYS A 138 -12.04 -14.48 -2.69
N ILE A 139 -12.42 -13.21 -2.54
CA ILE A 139 -12.87 -12.59 -1.28
C ILE A 139 -14.34 -12.22 -1.37
N PHE A 140 -15.02 -12.11 -0.22
CA PHE A 140 -16.42 -11.71 -0.18
C PHE A 140 -16.59 -10.26 -0.66
N SER A 141 -17.81 -9.92 -1.07
CA SER A 141 -18.22 -8.58 -1.50
C SER A 141 -17.86 -7.49 -0.46
N TYR A 142 -18.19 -7.74 0.81
CA TYR A 142 -17.96 -6.84 1.93
C TYR A 142 -16.48 -6.76 2.39
N GLU A 143 -15.65 -7.74 2.05
CA GLU A 143 -14.20 -7.73 2.32
C GLU A 143 -13.42 -6.86 1.31
N ARG A 144 -14.08 -6.38 0.25
CA ARG A 144 -13.43 -5.73 -0.88
C ARG A 144 -13.11 -4.27 -0.59
N LYS A 145 -11.82 -3.90 -0.69
CA LYS A 145 -11.39 -2.49 -0.67
C LYS A 145 -11.87 -1.76 -1.93
N TRP A 146 -12.37 -0.55 -1.72
CA TRP A 146 -12.80 0.39 -2.76
C TRP A 146 -11.84 1.58 -2.80
N TYR A 147 -11.71 2.18 -3.97
CA TYR A 147 -10.69 3.18 -4.30
C TYR A 147 -11.33 4.40 -4.95
N THR A 148 -10.82 5.59 -4.64
CA THR A 148 -11.11 6.81 -5.39
C THR A 148 -10.46 6.77 -6.78
N ARG A 149 -10.87 7.66 -7.69
CA ARG A 149 -10.27 7.74 -9.04
C ARG A 149 -8.75 7.97 -9.03
N LYS A 150 -8.18 8.56 -7.98
CA LYS A 150 -6.73 8.83 -7.86
C LYS A 150 -5.91 7.57 -7.52
N GLU A 151 -6.54 6.51 -7.04
CA GLU A 151 -5.85 5.34 -6.45
C GLU A 151 -5.88 4.09 -7.34
N LEU A 152 -6.49 4.15 -8.53
CA LEU A 152 -6.82 2.96 -9.34
C LEU A 152 -6.05 2.86 -10.67
N PHE A 153 -4.71 2.86 -10.61
CA PHE A 153 -3.82 3.01 -11.77
C PHE A 153 -3.11 1.72 -12.25
N CYS A 154 -3.80 0.56 -12.33
CA CYS A 154 -3.25 -0.59 -13.08
C CYS A 154 -4.33 -1.57 -13.61
N ASP A 155 -4.14 -2.10 -14.82
CA ASP A 155 -5.13 -2.92 -15.55
C ASP A 155 -4.57 -4.30 -16.00
N GLU A 156 -3.36 -4.67 -15.57
CA GLU A 156 -2.70 -5.97 -15.83
C GLU A 156 -2.80 -6.98 -14.68
N ARG A 157 -2.81 -8.29 -14.99
CA ARG A 157 -3.17 -9.37 -14.06
C ARG A 157 -1.97 -10.26 -13.69
N TYR A 158 -1.80 -10.54 -12.40
CA TYR A 158 -0.74 -11.42 -11.85
C TYR A 158 -1.34 -12.65 -11.16
N LEU A 159 -0.56 -13.73 -11.04
CA LEU A 159 -1.05 -15.02 -10.53
C LEU A 159 -0.92 -15.13 -9.01
N ASP A 160 0.07 -14.45 -8.41
CA ASP A 160 0.24 -14.36 -6.95
C ASP A 160 0.66 -12.95 -6.47
N ASN A 161 0.71 -12.76 -5.14
CA ASN A 161 1.10 -11.49 -4.53
C ASN A 161 2.59 -11.17 -4.67
N ASP A 162 3.45 -12.17 -4.81
CA ASP A 162 4.89 -11.95 -4.95
C ASP A 162 5.21 -11.53 -6.39
N GLU A 163 4.53 -12.08 -7.40
CA GLU A 163 4.50 -11.59 -8.77
C GLU A 163 3.94 -10.17 -8.84
N LEU A 164 2.86 -9.86 -8.12
CA LEU A 164 2.34 -8.49 -8.03
C LEU A 164 3.37 -7.54 -7.41
N LEU A 165 4.04 -7.90 -6.31
CA LEU A 165 5.08 -7.07 -5.70
C LEU A 165 6.33 -6.95 -6.59
N LYS A 166 6.71 -8.01 -7.30
CA LYS A 166 7.77 -7.98 -8.33
C LYS A 166 7.39 -7.06 -9.49
N HIS A 167 6.14 -7.11 -9.97
CA HIS A 167 5.61 -6.20 -10.98
C HIS A 167 5.62 -4.75 -10.49
N LEU A 168 5.04 -4.47 -9.32
CA LEU A 168 5.01 -3.12 -8.74
C LEU A 168 6.42 -2.56 -8.52
N ARG A 169 7.41 -3.38 -8.15
CA ARG A 169 8.81 -2.97 -7.98
C ARG A 169 9.60 -2.88 -9.30
N ARG A 170 9.16 -3.55 -10.38
CA ARG A 170 9.85 -3.58 -11.69
C ARG A 170 9.29 -2.58 -12.70
N ASP A 171 7.97 -2.44 -12.72
CA ASP A 171 7.21 -1.78 -13.78
C ASP A 171 6.51 -0.49 -13.28
N HIS A 172 6.58 -0.18 -11.98
CA HIS A 172 6.11 1.09 -11.40
C HIS A 172 7.23 1.78 -10.60
N TYR A 173 7.07 3.09 -10.42
CA TYR A 173 8.00 3.90 -9.63
C TYR A 173 7.61 3.85 -8.15
N PHE A 174 8.58 3.91 -7.25
CA PHE A 174 8.34 3.92 -5.80
C PHE A 174 9.26 4.90 -5.10
N CYS A 175 8.81 5.46 -3.97
CA CYS A 175 9.63 6.36 -3.18
C CYS A 175 10.57 5.55 -2.26
N HIS A 176 11.89 5.62 -2.50
CA HIS A 176 12.89 4.92 -1.69
C HIS A 176 12.92 5.38 -0.23
N PHE A 177 12.53 6.62 0.08
CA PHE A 177 12.44 7.10 1.46
C PHE A 177 11.24 6.48 2.19
N CYS A 178 10.08 6.43 1.54
CA CYS A 178 8.87 5.80 2.07
C CYS A 178 9.01 4.27 2.20
N ASP A 179 9.64 3.58 1.23
CA ASP A 179 9.92 2.13 1.30
C ASP A 179 10.82 1.81 2.52
N ALA A 180 11.82 2.66 2.80
CA ALA A 180 12.68 2.55 3.98
C ALA A 180 11.96 2.83 5.31
N ASP A 181 10.92 3.67 5.29
CA ASP A 181 10.03 3.94 6.43
C ASP A 181 8.86 2.94 6.53
N GLY A 182 8.80 1.93 5.64
CA GLY A 182 7.81 0.85 5.65
C GLY A 182 6.50 1.15 4.92
N SER A 183 6.39 2.27 4.20
CA SER A 183 5.24 2.56 3.33
C SER A 183 5.45 1.99 1.93
N GLN A 184 4.48 1.21 1.47
CA GLN A 184 4.50 0.51 0.17
C GLN A 184 3.66 1.26 -0.87
N GLU A 185 4.05 2.50 -1.18
CA GLU A 185 3.41 3.34 -2.19
C GLU A 185 4.13 3.24 -3.54
N TYR A 186 3.33 3.03 -4.59
CA TYR A 186 3.78 2.87 -5.98
C TYR A 186 3.04 3.86 -6.89
N TYR A 187 3.74 4.39 -7.90
CA TYR A 187 3.28 5.45 -8.80
C TYR A 187 3.49 5.03 -10.26
N CYS A 188 2.49 5.29 -11.10
CA CYS A 188 2.44 4.80 -12.48
C CYS A 188 3.30 5.60 -13.49
N ASP A 189 3.78 6.79 -13.13
CA ASP A 189 4.68 7.61 -13.96
C ASP A 189 5.59 8.49 -13.08
N TYR A 190 6.76 8.87 -13.61
CA TYR A 190 7.72 9.75 -12.94
C TYR A 190 7.08 11.08 -12.54
N ARG A 191 6.10 11.58 -13.31
CA ARG A 191 5.35 12.79 -12.99
C ARG A 191 4.70 12.72 -11.61
N TYR A 192 3.97 11.64 -11.33
CA TYR A 192 3.30 11.46 -10.04
C TYR A 192 4.29 11.20 -8.89
N LEU A 193 5.37 10.45 -9.13
CA LEU A 193 6.44 10.33 -8.14
C LEU A 193 7.11 11.69 -7.85
N SER A 194 7.28 12.56 -8.87
CA SER A 194 7.83 13.91 -8.69
C SER A 194 6.90 14.84 -7.91
N GLU A 195 5.58 14.66 -8.03
CA GLU A 195 4.58 15.35 -7.19
C GLU A 195 4.68 14.88 -5.74
N HIS A 196 4.72 13.57 -5.50
CA HIS A 196 4.98 13.02 -4.15
C HIS A 196 6.32 13.54 -3.56
N PHE A 197 7.40 13.57 -4.35
CA PHE A 197 8.69 14.14 -3.92
C PHE A 197 8.66 15.65 -3.65
N ARG A 198 7.63 16.37 -4.11
CA ARG A 198 7.44 17.81 -3.87
C ARG A 198 6.47 18.09 -2.71
N GLU A 199 5.55 17.16 -2.42
CA GLU A 199 4.58 17.28 -1.33
C GLU A 199 5.07 16.66 -0.01
N SER A 200 5.74 15.50 -0.07
CA SER A 200 6.18 14.71 1.11
C SER A 200 7.68 14.78 1.37
N HIS A 201 8.46 15.26 0.40
CA HIS A 201 9.93 15.33 0.44
C HIS A 201 10.42 16.65 -0.18
N TYR A 202 11.73 16.77 -0.43
CA TYR A 202 12.35 17.96 -1.03
C TYR A 202 13.00 17.59 -2.37
N LEU A 203 12.37 17.96 -3.49
CA LEU A 203 12.89 17.75 -4.85
C LEU A 203 13.66 18.99 -5.35
N CYS A 204 14.82 18.80 -6.00
CA CYS A 204 15.55 19.88 -6.67
C CYS A 204 15.30 19.88 -8.18
N GLU A 205 14.74 20.98 -8.69
CA GLU A 205 14.38 21.17 -10.10
C GLU A 205 15.28 22.24 -10.78
N GLU A 206 16.51 22.45 -10.26
CA GLU A 206 17.40 23.53 -10.74
C GLU A 206 18.48 23.05 -11.73
N GLY A 207 18.50 23.64 -12.93
CA GLY A 207 19.55 23.43 -13.93
C GLY A 207 19.69 21.96 -14.36
N ARG A 208 20.89 21.38 -14.20
CA ARG A 208 21.15 19.96 -14.55
C ARG A 208 20.42 18.96 -13.64
N CYS A 209 20.01 19.39 -12.45
CA CYS A 209 19.29 18.52 -11.52
C CYS A 209 17.83 18.26 -11.92
N ALA A 210 17.27 19.08 -12.82
CA ALA A 210 15.96 18.81 -13.44
C ALA A 210 16.01 17.75 -14.56
N THR A 211 17.19 17.52 -15.15
CA THR A 211 17.35 16.61 -16.31
C THR A 211 17.72 15.18 -15.94
N GLU A 212 18.26 14.97 -14.73
CA GLU A 212 18.58 13.64 -14.22
C GLU A 212 17.38 13.10 -13.41
N GLN A 213 16.89 11.91 -13.77
CA GLN A 213 15.76 11.30 -13.11
C GLN A 213 16.19 10.63 -11.79
N PHE A 214 15.34 10.70 -10.75
CA PHE A 214 15.48 10.02 -9.46
C PHE A 214 16.64 10.46 -8.54
N THR A 215 17.60 11.27 -9.00
CA THR A 215 18.85 11.57 -8.27
C THR A 215 18.79 12.74 -7.29
N HIS A 216 17.77 13.61 -7.35
CA HIS A 216 17.75 14.91 -6.67
C HIS A 216 16.57 15.14 -5.72
N ALA A 217 16.04 14.07 -5.12
CA ALA A 217 15.08 14.14 -4.02
C ALA A 217 15.77 13.90 -2.66
N PHE A 218 15.32 14.59 -1.61
CA PHE A 218 15.91 14.56 -0.27
C PHE A 218 14.87 14.36 0.81
N ARG A 219 15.22 13.58 1.84
CA ARG A 219 14.37 13.30 3.00
C ARG A 219 14.19 14.51 3.94
N SER A 220 15.17 15.42 4.01
CA SER A 220 15.14 16.59 4.90
C SER A 220 15.45 17.91 4.19
N GLU A 221 14.92 19.00 4.74
CA GLU A 221 15.20 20.36 4.26
C GLU A 221 16.69 20.73 4.37
N ILE A 222 17.38 20.16 5.37
CA ILE A 222 18.80 20.41 5.64
C ILE A 222 19.65 19.82 4.51
N ASP A 223 19.37 18.58 4.10
CA ASP A 223 20.06 17.91 3.00
C ASP A 223 19.80 18.62 1.67
N TYR A 224 18.55 19.02 1.42
CA TYR A 224 18.17 19.81 0.25
C TYR A 224 18.89 21.17 0.19
N LYS A 225 18.92 21.92 1.31
CA LYS A 225 19.66 23.19 1.42
C LYS A 225 21.17 22.99 1.24
N ALA A 226 21.73 21.91 1.78
CA ALA A 226 23.15 21.56 1.62
C ALA A 226 23.48 21.23 0.16
N HIS A 227 22.64 20.43 -0.52
CA HIS A 227 22.77 20.13 -1.94
C HIS A 227 22.71 21.41 -2.79
N LYS A 228 21.69 22.26 -2.59
CA LYS A 228 21.55 23.52 -3.31
C LYS A 228 22.75 24.46 -3.09
N ALA A 229 23.28 24.52 -1.87
CA ALA A 229 24.48 25.29 -1.55
C ALA A 229 25.78 24.73 -2.17
N ALA A 230 25.84 23.43 -2.48
CA ALA A 230 26.99 22.78 -3.10
C ALA A 230 26.93 22.78 -4.64
N ALA A 231 25.75 22.50 -5.22
CA ALA A 231 25.56 22.28 -6.65
C ALA A 231 25.07 23.51 -7.43
N HIS A 232 24.39 24.47 -6.78
CA HIS A 232 23.72 25.59 -7.46
C HIS A 232 24.12 26.99 -6.97
N SER A 233 24.92 27.11 -5.90
CA SER A 233 25.46 28.41 -5.47
C SER A 233 26.37 29.01 -6.53
N LYS A 234 25.92 30.10 -7.15
CA LYS A 234 26.64 30.79 -8.23
C LYS A 234 27.87 31.56 -7.72
N ASN A 235 27.94 31.86 -6.42
CA ASN A 235 29.07 32.55 -5.79
C ASN A 235 29.46 32.00 -4.41
N ARG A 236 30.77 32.01 -4.10
CA ARG A 236 31.34 31.58 -2.80
C ARG A 236 30.86 32.37 -1.58
N ALA A 237 30.37 33.60 -1.78
CA ALA A 237 29.80 34.42 -0.70
C ALA A 237 28.39 33.97 -0.29
N GLU A 238 27.55 33.65 -1.28
CA GLU A 238 26.19 33.13 -1.12
C GLU A 238 26.19 31.79 -0.38
N ALA A 239 27.13 30.90 -0.72
CA ALA A 239 27.32 29.61 -0.06
C ALA A 239 27.77 29.73 1.42
N ARG A 240 28.32 30.88 1.85
CA ARG A 240 28.60 31.17 3.26
C ARG A 240 27.35 31.70 3.98
N GLN A 241 26.57 32.55 3.32
CA GLN A 241 25.34 33.12 3.88
C GLN A 241 24.24 32.06 4.07
N ASN A 242 24.08 31.12 3.12
CA ASN A 242 23.15 29.97 3.26
C ASN A 242 23.53 28.97 4.37
N ARG A 243 24.69 29.13 5.04
CA ARG A 243 25.11 28.33 6.20
C ARG A 243 24.90 29.05 7.54
N GLN A 244 24.36 30.27 7.52
CA GLN A 244 24.05 31.06 8.71
C GLN A 244 22.59 30.78 9.13
N ILE A 245 22.41 30.23 10.33
CA ILE A 245 21.10 30.10 10.97
C ILE A 245 20.85 31.39 11.75
N ASP A 246 19.82 32.13 11.36
CA ASP A 246 19.53 33.47 11.91
C ASP A 246 18.52 33.37 13.07
N LEU A 247 18.95 33.76 14.27
CA LEU A 247 18.14 33.76 15.50
C LEU A 247 18.05 35.21 16.00
N GLN A 248 17.02 35.95 15.59
CA GLN A 248 16.90 37.39 15.86
C GLN A 248 15.77 37.73 16.84
N PHE A 249 16.17 38.38 17.94
CA PHE A 249 15.29 39.02 18.92
C PHE A 249 15.19 40.53 18.63
N ASN A 250 14.02 41.15 18.76
CA ASN A 250 13.77 42.53 18.35
C ASN A 250 13.84 43.56 19.50
N TYR A 251 14.52 44.70 19.26
CA TYR A 251 14.41 45.95 20.02
C TYR A 251 14.37 47.17 19.08
N ALA A 252 13.94 48.34 19.59
CA ALA A 252 13.31 49.42 18.81
C ALA A 252 14.25 50.44 18.08
N PRO A 253 13.75 51.24 17.10
CA PRO A 253 14.58 51.92 16.08
C PRO A 253 14.59 53.48 16.10
N ARG A 254 15.53 54.12 15.37
CA ARG A 254 15.41 55.51 14.85
C ARG A 254 16.34 55.79 13.63
N GLN A 255 16.00 56.78 12.79
CA GLN A 255 16.65 57.10 11.48
C GLN A 255 17.42 58.44 11.47
N GLN A 256 18.43 58.63 10.58
CA GLN A 256 18.42 59.64 9.47
C GLN A 256 19.69 59.66 8.53
N ARG A 257 19.45 59.53 7.21
CA ARG A 257 20.11 60.08 5.97
C ARG A 257 21.62 60.48 5.85
N ARG A 258 22.37 59.67 5.07
CA ARG A 258 22.99 59.89 3.71
C ARG A 258 23.83 61.15 3.34
N ASN A 259 25.04 60.95 2.76
CA ASN A 259 25.63 61.70 1.62
C ASN A 259 26.90 61.02 1.01
N ASP A 260 27.25 61.35 -0.25
CA ASP A 260 28.25 60.69 -1.14
C ASP A 260 29.70 61.25 -1.10
N VAL A 261 30.72 60.41 -1.40
CA VAL A 261 32.10 60.81 -1.81
C VAL A 261 32.71 59.82 -2.85
N LYS A 262 33.55 60.31 -3.77
CA LYS A 262 34.17 59.56 -4.90
C LYS A 262 35.59 59.01 -4.65
N THR A 263 35.87 57.84 -5.23
CA THR A 263 37.13 57.30 -5.83
C THR A 263 38.52 57.71 -5.31
N MET A 264 39.43 56.73 -5.19
CA MET A 264 40.82 56.77 -5.72
C MET A 264 41.36 55.34 -5.99
N LYS A 265 42.42 55.23 -6.81
CA LYS A 265 42.99 53.99 -7.38
C LYS A 265 44.47 53.91 -7.02
N SER A 266 45.01 52.71 -6.72
CA SER A 266 46.45 52.53 -6.48
C SER A 266 46.99 51.25 -7.13
N LYS A 267 48.31 51.23 -7.39
CA LYS A 267 49.11 50.18 -8.06
C LYS A 267 50.30 49.84 -7.17
N ASN A 268 50.85 48.63 -7.26
CA ASN A 268 52.30 48.42 -7.14
C ASN A 268 52.76 47.13 -7.89
N PRO A 269 54.06 46.99 -8.24
CA PRO A 269 54.56 45.98 -9.19
C PRO A 269 55.51 44.94 -8.58
N GLY A 270 55.96 43.98 -9.41
CA GLY A 270 57.25 43.28 -9.27
C GLY A 270 57.20 41.87 -8.68
N ASP A 271 57.50 40.86 -9.51
CA ASP A 271 58.72 40.02 -9.43
C ASP A 271 58.64 38.86 -10.47
N GLU A 272 59.69 38.70 -11.30
CA GLU A 272 59.82 37.69 -12.37
C GLU A 272 61.08 36.80 -12.16
N ASP A 273 61.20 35.73 -12.98
CA ASP A 273 62.33 34.76 -13.13
C ASP A 273 62.56 33.73 -11.98
N ASP A 274 63.04 32.48 -12.16
CA ASP A 274 63.47 31.67 -13.33
C ASP A 274 63.27 30.13 -13.12
N PHE A 275 62.64 29.41 -14.08
CA PHE A 275 62.83 27.99 -14.54
C PHE A 275 63.04 26.78 -13.55
N PRO A 276 63.15 25.50 -14.00
CA PRO A 276 62.94 24.89 -15.32
C PRO A 276 61.91 23.71 -15.38
N VAL A 277 61.64 23.23 -16.60
CA VAL A 277 60.70 22.12 -16.92
C VAL A 277 61.44 20.81 -17.26
N LEU A 278 61.00 19.69 -16.67
CA LEU A 278 61.12 18.30 -17.15
C LEU A 278 59.88 17.51 -16.65
N GLY A 279 59.22 16.59 -17.36
CA GLY A 279 59.50 16.03 -18.68
C GLY A 279 59.48 14.49 -18.67
N ALA A 280 58.30 13.86 -18.61
CA ALA A 280 58.17 12.39 -18.71
C ALA A 280 56.83 11.97 -19.35
N THR A 281 56.87 10.91 -20.15
CA THR A 281 55.82 10.49 -21.12
C THR A 281 54.93 9.35 -20.63
N ALA A 282 53.77 9.19 -21.27
CA ALA A 282 52.80 8.12 -21.01
C ALA A 282 53.23 6.73 -21.52
N ALA A 283 52.69 5.68 -20.89
CA ALA A 283 52.53 4.35 -21.48
C ALA A 283 51.32 3.61 -20.84
N LEU A 284 50.44 3.08 -21.70
CA LEU A 284 49.41 2.09 -21.34
C LEU A 284 50.01 0.67 -21.39
N PRO A 285 49.37 -0.31 -20.75
CA PRO A 285 49.36 -1.65 -21.33
C PRO A 285 47.97 -2.33 -21.32
N MET A 286 47.67 -2.95 -22.47
CA MET A 286 46.81 -4.13 -22.73
C MET A 286 45.39 -4.14 -22.15
#